data_AF-A0A8H2XS85-F1
#
_entry.id   AF-A0A8H2XS85-F1
#
_cell.length_a   1.000
_cell.length_b   1.000
_cell.length_c   1.000
_cell.angle_alpha   90.00
_cell.angle_beta   90.00
_cell.angle_gamma   90.00
#
_symmetry.space_group_name_H-M   'P 1'
#
loop_
_entity.id
_entity.type
_entity.pdbx_description
1 polymer ?
#
loop_
_entity_poly.entity_id
_entity_poly.type
_entity_poly.pdbx_seq_one_letter_code
_entity_poly.pdbx_strand_id
1 'polypeptide(L)'
;MDAVPRQEYEYALSNFRIAHLKVAEQKTQLDEQERQISLLRARIALLEGGDDEPKHTTNRAGGSSVDDFSIRNTASQLERLINRWAAEVTNTSQMPLDQMRELIFGDLGQGPAQASPNATPVQVQNLLRHLMSDTICEGLVNCLVVTSSNEANIQLTRIHEHIFARDSTVASVWRRQTYSAAVETCTPEMMSHVLLEHAPGLIGSIAPGGKTPPDSLMAILNGAYSFSKMLHGSKASSGGGADAFYKAFVPEIGSVGAMSF
;
A
#
# COMPACT_ATOMS: atom_id res chain seq x y z
N MET A 1 -55.48 -30.79 -5.77
CA MET A 1 -54.60 -29.70 -6.23
C MET A 1 -54.97 -28.48 -5.42
N ASP A 2 -54.08 -28.04 -4.53
CA ASP A 2 -54.30 -26.80 -3.76
C ASP A 2 -54.31 -25.63 -4.75
N ALA A 3 -55.45 -24.97 -4.88
CA ALA A 3 -55.61 -23.82 -5.76
C ALA A 3 -54.97 -22.61 -5.08
N VAL A 4 -53.81 -22.18 -5.59
CA VAL A 4 -53.13 -20.97 -5.11
C VAL A 4 -54.11 -19.79 -5.18
N PRO A 5 -54.36 -19.08 -4.06
CA PRO A 5 -55.24 -17.91 -4.06
C PRO A 5 -54.81 -16.92 -5.13
N ARG A 6 -55.76 -16.42 -5.93
CA ARG A 6 -55.51 -15.51 -7.06
C ARG A 6 -54.61 -14.32 -6.69
N GLN A 7 -54.74 -13.83 -5.47
CA GLN A 7 -53.96 -12.72 -4.93
C GLN A 7 -52.47 -13.07 -4.74
N GLU A 8 -52.15 -14.31 -4.33
CA GLU A 8 -50.77 -14.81 -4.23
C GLU A 8 -50.15 -15.01 -5.62
N TYR A 9 -50.94 -15.45 -6.60
CA TYR A 9 -50.51 -15.56 -7.99
C TYR A 9 -50.21 -14.20 -8.62
N GLU A 10 -51.08 -13.21 -8.43
CA GLU A 10 -50.88 -11.84 -8.92
C GLU A 10 -49.69 -11.15 -8.23
N TYR A 11 -49.48 -11.39 -6.92
CA TYR A 11 -48.30 -10.92 -6.19
C TYR A 11 -47.00 -11.55 -6.70
N ALA A 12 -47.00 -12.86 -6.93
CA ALA A 12 -45.84 -13.56 -7.49
C ALA A 12 -45.48 -13.04 -8.89
N LEU A 13 -46.46 -12.83 -9.77
CA LEU A 13 -46.23 -12.26 -11.10
C LEU A 13 -45.67 -10.83 -11.05
N SER A 14 -46.18 -9.99 -10.14
CA SER A 14 -45.63 -8.65 -9.91
C SER A 14 -44.17 -8.73 -9.46
N ASN A 15 -43.83 -9.62 -8.53
CA ASN A 15 -42.47 -9.81 -8.07
C ASN A 15 -41.53 -10.34 -9.16
N PHE A 16 -41.98 -11.30 -9.98
CA PHE A 16 -41.21 -11.77 -11.13
C PHE A 16 -40.94 -10.65 -12.13
N ARG A 17 -41.93 -9.80 -12.40
CA ARG A 17 -41.76 -8.64 -13.27
C ARG A 17 -40.76 -7.65 -12.69
N ILE A 18 -40.85 -7.32 -11.41
CA ILE A 18 -39.90 -6.43 -10.72
C ILE A 18 -38.50 -7.01 -10.74
N ALA A 19 -38.34 -8.31 -10.45
CA ALA A 19 -37.05 -8.98 -10.48
C ALA A 19 -36.44 -8.96 -11.89
N HIS A 20 -37.24 -9.24 -12.93
CA HIS A 20 -36.76 -9.20 -14.31
C HIS A 20 -36.37 -7.79 -14.76
N LEU A 21 -37.12 -6.76 -14.34
CA LEU A 21 -36.77 -5.36 -14.60
C LEU A 21 -35.46 -4.99 -13.90
N LYS A 22 -35.27 -5.39 -12.63
CA LYS A 22 -34.01 -5.16 -11.91
C LYS A 22 -32.82 -5.86 -12.55
N VAL A 23 -32.99 -7.11 -13.02
CA VAL A 23 -31.93 -7.84 -13.72
C VAL A 23 -31.58 -7.15 -15.05
N ALA A 24 -32.57 -6.66 -15.78
CA ALA A 24 -32.33 -5.90 -17.00
C ALA A 24 -31.58 -4.59 -16.73
N GLU A 25 -31.96 -3.85 -15.68
CA GLU A 25 -31.28 -2.63 -15.24
C GLU A 25 -29.83 -2.92 -14.82
N GLN A 26 -29.61 -3.95 -13.99
CA GLN A 26 -28.27 -4.40 -13.60
C GLN A 26 -27.41 -4.75 -14.81
N LYS A 27 -27.99 -5.43 -15.81
CA LYS A 27 -27.27 -5.75 -17.05
C LYS A 27 -26.85 -4.49 -17.80
N THR A 28 -27.75 -3.51 -17.96
CA THR A 28 -27.39 -2.24 -18.62
C THR A 28 -26.31 -1.46 -17.88
N GLN A 29 -26.31 -1.51 -16.54
CA GLN A 29 -25.26 -0.90 -15.73
C GLN A 29 -23.92 -1.61 -15.91
N LEU A 30 -23.91 -2.95 -15.96
CA LEU A 30 -22.71 -3.73 -16.22
C LEU A 30 -22.15 -3.45 -17.63
N ASP A 31 -23.00 -3.39 -18.64
CA ASP A 31 -22.57 -3.10 -20.02
C ASP A 31 -21.92 -1.69 -20.12
N GLU A 32 -22.47 -0.68 -19.46
CA GLU A 32 -21.86 0.67 -19.42
C GLU A 32 -20.57 0.69 -18.60
N GLN A 33 -20.49 -0.05 -17.49
CA GLN A 33 -19.25 -0.22 -16.73
C GLN A 33 -18.16 -0.86 -17.59
N GLU A 34 -18.46 -1.93 -18.33
CA GLU A 34 -17.51 -2.57 -19.24
C GLU A 34 -17.02 -1.62 -20.33
N ARG A 35 -17.93 -0.79 -20.87
CA ARG A 35 -17.59 0.26 -21.85
C ARG A 35 -16.63 1.29 -21.26
N GLN A 36 -16.91 1.79 -20.06
CA GLN A 36 -16.06 2.75 -19.36
C GLN A 36 -14.69 2.15 -19.01
N ILE A 37 -14.65 0.90 -18.53
CA ILE A 37 -13.41 0.16 -18.26
C ILE A 37 -12.58 0.02 -19.55
N SER A 38 -13.20 -0.30 -20.68
CA SER A 38 -12.51 -0.40 -21.97
C SER A 38 -11.88 0.93 -22.39
N LEU A 39 -12.61 2.04 -22.27
CA LEU A 39 -12.10 3.38 -22.57
C LEU A 39 -10.95 3.78 -21.65
N LEU A 40 -11.06 3.50 -20.35
CA LEU A 40 -9.99 3.76 -19.38
C LEU A 40 -8.74 2.94 -19.68
N ARG A 41 -8.90 1.66 -20.02
CA ARG A 41 -7.78 0.79 -20.42
C ARG A 41 -7.08 1.31 -21.68
N ALA A 42 -7.84 1.73 -22.69
CA ALA A 42 -7.27 2.32 -23.91
C ALA A 42 -6.50 3.61 -23.59
N ARG A 43 -7.06 4.47 -22.72
CA ARG A 43 -6.39 5.69 -22.26
C ARG A 43 -5.09 5.40 -21.51
N ILE A 44 -5.10 4.42 -20.60
CA ILE A 44 -3.90 3.99 -19.86
C ILE A 44 -2.84 3.46 -20.82
N ALA A 45 -3.21 2.61 -21.77
CA ALA A 45 -2.27 2.06 -22.76
C ALA A 45 -1.58 3.17 -23.57
N LEU A 46 -2.35 4.18 -24.00
CA LEU A 46 -1.81 5.35 -24.71
C LEU A 46 -0.85 6.18 -23.82
N LEU A 47 -1.22 6.43 -22.57
CA LEU A 47 -0.36 7.16 -21.62
C LEU A 47 0.91 6.38 -21.26
N GLU A 48 0.86 5.05 -21.28
CA GLU A 48 2.00 4.16 -21.05
C GLU A 48 2.90 4.01 -22.28
N GLY A 49 2.55 4.62 -23.42
CA GLY A 49 3.33 4.59 -24.67
C GLY A 49 3.07 3.37 -25.56
N GLY A 50 1.96 2.66 -25.36
CA GLY A 50 1.55 1.57 -26.23
C GLY A 50 0.94 2.10 -27.54
N ASP A 51 1.77 2.39 -28.54
CA ASP A 51 1.55 2.00 -29.96
C ASP A 51 2.56 2.59 -30.98
N ASP A 52 3.66 3.23 -30.58
CA ASP A 52 4.56 3.92 -31.55
C ASP A 52 6.04 3.50 -31.51
N GLU A 53 6.37 2.29 -31.08
CA GLU A 53 7.72 1.73 -31.28
C GLU A 53 7.67 0.49 -32.19
N PRO A 54 8.36 0.51 -33.37
CA PRO A 54 8.55 -0.71 -34.14
C PRO A 54 9.34 -1.69 -33.28
N LYS A 55 8.93 -2.97 -33.29
CA LYS A 55 9.58 -4.09 -32.59
C LYS A 55 11.06 -4.20 -32.96
N HIS A 56 11.91 -3.36 -32.38
CA HIS A 56 13.35 -3.49 -32.45
C HIS A 56 13.81 -4.30 -31.24
N THR A 57 14.16 -5.53 -31.56
CA THR A 57 14.88 -6.49 -30.73
C THR A 57 16.03 -5.83 -29.99
N THR A 58 15.88 -5.56 -28.69
CA THR A 58 16.94 -5.76 -27.70
C THR A 58 16.31 -5.91 -26.32
N ASN A 59 16.82 -6.90 -25.58
CA ASN A 59 16.47 -7.20 -24.20
C ASN A 59 16.40 -5.95 -23.31
N ARG A 60 15.19 -5.59 -22.86
CA ARG A 60 14.98 -4.99 -21.54
C ARG A 60 13.98 -5.85 -20.79
N ALA A 61 14.52 -6.57 -19.81
CA ALA A 61 13.81 -7.48 -18.94
C ALA A 61 12.66 -6.79 -18.19
N GLY A 62 11.62 -7.56 -17.86
CA GLY A 62 10.84 -7.29 -16.65
C GLY A 62 9.38 -6.87 -16.81
N GLY A 63 8.65 -7.37 -17.80
CA GLY A 63 7.18 -7.33 -17.75
C GLY A 63 6.60 -8.44 -16.87
N SER A 64 7.05 -8.56 -15.62
CA SER A 64 6.51 -9.55 -14.67
C SER A 64 5.14 -9.09 -14.19
N SER A 65 4.08 -9.77 -14.61
CA SER A 65 2.75 -9.64 -14.00
C SER A 65 2.88 -9.91 -12.49
N VAL A 66 2.72 -8.88 -11.67
CA VAL A 66 2.61 -9.05 -10.21
C VAL A 66 1.15 -9.41 -9.93
N ASP A 67 0.92 -10.61 -9.42
CA ASP A 67 -0.40 -11.09 -9.03
C ASP A 67 -0.66 -10.90 -7.53
N ASP A 68 -1.94 -11.00 -7.13
CA ASP A 68 -2.36 -10.89 -5.72
C ASP A 68 -1.63 -11.90 -4.82
N PHE A 69 -1.24 -13.06 -5.35
CA PHE A 69 -0.49 -14.07 -4.62
C PHE A 69 0.92 -13.58 -4.27
N SER A 70 1.63 -12.99 -5.23
CA SER A 70 2.96 -12.42 -5.02
C SER A 70 2.92 -11.26 -4.01
N ILE A 71 1.90 -10.39 -4.11
CA ILE A 71 1.69 -9.29 -3.16
C ILE A 71 1.50 -9.85 -1.74
N ARG A 72 0.58 -10.80 -1.58
CA ARG A 72 0.31 -11.42 -0.27
C ARG A 72 1.54 -12.14 0.29
N ASN A 73 2.27 -12.87 -0.55
CA ASN A 73 3.46 -13.61 -0.13
C ASN A 73 4.56 -12.66 0.36
N THR A 74 4.89 -11.61 -0.39
CA THR A 74 5.91 -10.62 0.02
C THR A 74 5.45 -9.83 1.25
N ALA A 75 4.16 -9.48 1.35
CA ALA A 75 3.60 -8.85 2.54
C ALA A 75 3.75 -9.74 3.79
N SER A 76 3.42 -11.04 3.68
CA SER A 76 3.61 -12.01 4.76
C SER A 76 5.09 -12.20 5.15
N GLN A 77 6.01 -12.11 4.20
CA GLN A 77 7.45 -12.14 4.51
C GLN A 77 7.87 -10.90 5.29
N LEU A 78 7.42 -9.72 4.89
CA LEU A 78 7.69 -8.46 5.59
C LEU A 78 7.12 -8.49 7.01
N GLU A 79 5.89 -8.97 7.17
CA GLU A 79 5.24 -9.15 8.48
C GLU A 79 6.08 -10.06 9.40
N ARG A 80 6.60 -11.18 8.88
CA ARG A 80 7.48 -12.08 9.65
C ARG A 80 8.76 -11.40 10.10
N LEU A 81 9.37 -10.56 9.25
CA LEU A 81 10.58 -9.81 9.62
C LEU A 81 10.28 -8.81 10.74
N ILE A 82 9.18 -8.05 10.61
CA ILE A 82 8.72 -7.08 11.61
C ILE A 82 8.42 -7.77 12.96
N ASN A 83 7.70 -8.90 12.92
CA ASN A 83 7.37 -9.68 14.12
C ASN A 83 8.63 -10.20 14.82
N ARG A 84 9.59 -10.74 14.05
CA ARG A 84 10.86 -11.24 14.58
C ARG A 84 11.67 -10.12 15.22
N TRP A 85 11.81 -8.98 14.54
CA TRP A 85 12.54 -7.82 15.04
C TRP A 85 11.92 -7.26 16.31
N ALA A 86 10.60 -7.10 16.38
CA ALA A 86 9.93 -6.59 17.58
C ALA A 86 10.18 -7.50 18.79
N ALA A 87 10.12 -8.82 18.60
CA ALA A 87 10.44 -9.79 19.64
C ALA A 87 11.93 -9.72 20.05
N GLU A 88 12.84 -9.61 19.09
CA GLU A 88 14.28 -9.48 19.32
C GLU A 88 14.61 -8.22 20.13
N VAL A 89 14.09 -7.05 19.74
CA VAL A 89 14.27 -5.78 20.45
C VAL A 89 13.76 -5.88 21.88
N THR A 90 12.58 -6.45 22.08
CA THR A 90 11.98 -6.57 23.41
C THR A 90 12.76 -7.52 24.33
N ASN A 91 13.35 -8.59 23.77
CA ASN A 91 14.07 -9.61 24.55
C ASN A 91 15.54 -9.25 24.81
N THR A 92 16.17 -8.48 23.92
CA THR A 92 17.60 -8.15 23.99
C THR A 92 17.87 -6.76 24.54
N SER A 93 16.88 -5.87 24.55
CA SER A 93 17.05 -4.51 25.05
C SER A 93 17.30 -4.48 26.55
N GLN A 94 18.29 -3.68 26.95
CA GLN A 94 18.54 -3.35 28.35
C GLN A 94 17.63 -2.24 28.87
N MET A 95 16.80 -1.64 28.00
CA MET A 95 15.87 -0.59 28.35
C MET A 95 14.62 -1.14 29.05
N PRO A 96 14.16 -0.53 30.16
CA PRO A 96 12.88 -0.85 30.76
C PRO A 96 11.72 -0.71 29.75
N LEU A 97 10.79 -1.65 29.77
CA LEU A 97 9.66 -1.70 28.82
C LEU A 97 8.77 -0.45 28.88
N ASP A 98 8.60 0.14 30.07
CA ASP A 98 7.88 1.40 30.23
C ASP A 98 8.57 2.54 29.48
N GLN A 99 9.89 2.63 29.57
CA GLN A 99 10.67 3.66 28.88
C GLN A 99 10.59 3.48 27.36
N MET A 100 10.66 2.23 26.88
CA MET A 100 10.53 1.92 25.45
C MET A 100 9.14 2.31 24.91
N ARG A 101 8.09 2.03 25.69
CA ARG A 101 6.73 2.44 25.35
C ARG A 101 6.60 3.97 25.21
N GLU A 102 7.11 4.72 26.18
CA GLU A 102 7.04 6.19 26.13
C GLU A 102 7.79 6.76 24.92
N LEU A 103 8.94 6.17 24.55
CA LEU A 103 9.66 6.54 23.32
C LEU A 103 8.82 6.29 22.07
N ILE A 104 8.20 5.12 21.96
CA ILE A 104 7.37 4.77 20.80
C ILE A 104 6.18 5.73 20.68
N PHE A 105 5.53 6.10 21.80
CA PHE A 105 4.45 7.08 21.79
C PHE A 105 4.91 8.48 21.41
N GLY A 106 6.12 8.87 21.84
CA GLY A 106 6.75 10.12 21.41
C GLY A 106 6.93 10.18 19.89
N ASP A 107 7.38 9.07 19.28
CA ASP A 107 7.58 8.97 17.83
C ASP A 107 6.27 8.95 17.04
N LEU A 108 5.25 8.24 17.53
CA LEU A 108 3.93 8.17 16.87
C LEU A 108 3.11 9.48 16.96
N GLY A 109 3.58 10.48 17.73
CA GLY A 109 2.79 11.68 18.03
C GLY A 109 1.52 11.41 18.83
N GLN A 110 1.34 10.17 19.32
CA GLN A 110 0.20 9.74 20.13
C GLN A 110 0.67 9.58 21.58
N GLY A 111 0.55 10.65 22.38
CA GLY A 111 0.80 10.55 23.82
C GLY A 111 -0.31 9.77 24.52
N PRO A 112 0.00 8.85 25.46
CA PRO A 112 -1.04 8.16 26.20
C PRO A 112 -1.80 9.17 27.07
N ALA A 113 -3.14 9.19 26.98
CA ALA A 113 -3.98 10.02 27.86
C ALA A 113 -3.80 9.65 29.35
N GLN A 114 -3.45 8.40 29.64
CA GLN A 114 -2.95 7.90 30.93
C GLN A 114 -2.01 6.71 30.68
N ALA A 115 -0.71 6.85 30.99
CA ALA A 115 0.24 5.76 30.93
C ALA A 115 -0.02 4.78 32.10
N SER A 116 -0.51 3.57 31.81
CA SER A 116 -0.57 2.50 32.82
C SER A 116 0.85 2.17 33.28
N PRO A 117 1.16 2.12 34.58
CA PRO A 117 2.43 1.55 35.02
C PRO A 117 2.50 0.07 34.62
N ASN A 118 3.70 -0.44 34.34
CA ASN A 118 4.02 -1.83 33.99
C ASN A 118 3.63 -2.26 32.57
N ALA A 119 4.31 -1.72 31.57
CA ALA A 119 4.23 -2.20 30.19
C ALA A 119 4.65 -3.68 30.10
N THR A 120 3.81 -4.49 29.46
CA THR A 120 4.11 -5.90 29.18
C THR A 120 4.94 -6.04 27.90
N PRO A 121 5.75 -7.10 27.76
CA PRO A 121 6.50 -7.36 26.53
C PRO A 121 5.60 -7.41 25.29
N VAL A 122 4.41 -8.01 25.41
CA VAL A 122 3.45 -8.12 24.30
C VAL A 122 2.93 -6.75 23.87
N GLN A 123 2.67 -5.84 24.81
CA GLN A 123 2.26 -4.46 24.47
C GLN A 123 3.37 -3.72 23.71
N VAL A 124 4.60 -3.77 24.21
CA VAL A 124 5.75 -3.12 23.54
C VAL A 124 5.98 -3.73 22.15
N GLN A 125 5.90 -5.05 22.00
CA GLN A 125 6.00 -5.70 20.70
C GLN A 125 4.88 -5.28 19.73
N ASN A 126 3.64 -5.12 20.18
CA ASN A 126 2.57 -4.60 19.33
C ASN A 126 2.86 -3.17 18.88
N LEU A 127 3.32 -2.31 19.80
CA LEU A 127 3.65 -0.92 19.52
C LEU A 127 4.84 -0.78 18.55
N LEU A 128 5.90 -1.57 18.74
CA LEU A 128 7.04 -1.61 17.83
C LEU A 128 6.61 -2.01 16.41
N ARG A 129 5.74 -3.02 16.29
CA ARG A 129 5.21 -3.44 14.99
C ARG A 129 4.38 -2.35 14.34
N HIS A 130 3.53 -1.67 15.12
CA HIS A 130 2.73 -0.56 14.64
C HIS A 130 3.60 0.62 14.15
N LEU A 131 4.56 1.07 14.96
CA LEU A 131 5.51 2.11 14.58
C LEU A 131 6.30 1.74 13.32
N MET A 132 6.73 0.48 13.20
CA MET A 132 7.45 0.02 12.01
C MET A 132 6.55 -0.01 10.77
N SER A 133 5.31 -0.47 10.91
CA SER A 133 4.32 -0.43 9.84
C SER A 133 4.06 1.00 9.38
N ASP A 134 3.87 1.93 10.32
CA ASP A 134 3.66 3.36 10.04
C ASP A 134 4.86 3.99 9.32
N THR A 135 6.08 3.71 9.81
CA THR A 135 7.33 4.13 9.17
C THR A 135 7.46 3.61 7.74
N ILE A 136 7.08 2.36 7.48
CA ILE A 136 7.10 1.77 6.13
C ILE A 136 6.05 2.41 5.24
N CYS A 137 4.84 2.60 5.76
CA CYS A 137 3.73 3.20 5.02
C CYS A 137 4.09 4.62 4.58
N GLU A 138 4.47 5.48 5.52
CA GLU A 138 4.77 6.89 5.22
C GLU A 138 6.12 7.04 4.52
N GLY A 139 7.17 6.40 5.04
CA GLY A 139 8.54 6.61 4.57
C GLY A 139 8.93 5.88 3.29
N LEU A 140 8.22 4.80 2.91
CA LEU A 140 8.60 3.97 1.76
C LEU A 140 7.46 3.70 0.76
N VAL A 141 6.26 3.41 1.24
CA VAL A 141 5.12 3.07 0.35
C VAL A 141 4.50 4.34 -0.22
N ASN A 142 4.25 5.35 0.62
CA ASN A 142 3.60 6.59 0.22
C ASN A 142 4.59 7.57 -0.41
N CYS A 143 5.82 7.64 0.11
CA CYS A 143 6.91 8.43 -0.46
C CYS A 143 7.48 7.89 -1.78
N LEU A 144 7.72 8.78 -2.76
CA LEU A 144 8.42 8.44 -4.01
C LEU A 144 9.93 8.37 -3.81
N VAL A 145 10.42 7.27 -3.24
CA VAL A 145 11.85 7.01 -3.10
C VAL A 145 12.43 6.55 -4.44
N VAL A 146 12.73 7.52 -5.32
CA VAL A 146 13.14 7.27 -6.72
C VAL A 146 14.63 7.50 -6.91
N THR A 147 15.21 8.42 -6.14
CA THR A 147 16.60 8.83 -6.24
C THR A 147 17.31 8.68 -4.89
N SER A 148 18.63 8.78 -4.87
CA SER A 148 19.43 8.83 -3.65
C SER A 148 19.34 10.17 -2.90
N SER A 149 18.64 11.17 -3.46
CA SER A 149 18.48 12.49 -2.85
C SER A 149 17.10 12.64 -2.22
N ASN A 150 17.06 12.83 -0.90
CA ASN A 150 15.81 13.02 -0.17
C ASN A 150 15.03 14.24 -0.67
N GLU A 151 15.73 15.36 -0.89
CA GLU A 151 15.11 16.59 -1.41
C GLU A 151 14.46 16.35 -2.78
N ALA A 152 15.15 15.63 -3.68
CA ALA A 152 14.58 15.31 -4.98
C ALA A 152 13.33 14.42 -4.86
N ASN A 153 13.35 13.43 -3.96
CA ASN A 153 12.21 12.55 -3.70
C ASN A 153 11.00 13.32 -3.11
N ILE A 154 11.24 14.29 -2.23
CA ILE A 154 10.21 15.19 -1.70
C ILE A 154 9.58 16.01 -2.83
N GLN A 155 10.39 16.61 -3.72
CA GLN A 155 9.87 17.40 -4.83
C GLN A 155 9.11 16.53 -5.84
N LEU A 156 9.57 15.31 -6.13
CA LEU A 156 8.85 14.35 -6.97
C LEU A 156 7.49 13.98 -6.36
N THR A 157 7.44 13.80 -5.04
CA THR A 157 6.18 13.51 -4.32
C THR A 157 5.20 14.68 -4.45
N ARG A 158 5.65 15.93 -4.30
CA ARG A 158 4.81 17.13 -4.52
C ARG A 158 4.33 17.26 -5.96
N ILE A 159 5.18 16.97 -6.93
CA ILE A 159 4.79 16.98 -8.36
C ILE A 159 3.69 15.93 -8.59
N HIS A 160 3.85 14.72 -8.05
CA HIS A 160 2.84 13.68 -8.13
C HIS A 160 1.50 14.11 -7.55
N GLU A 161 1.48 14.68 -6.35
CA GLU A 161 0.26 15.19 -5.71
C GLU A 161 -0.45 16.23 -6.59
N HIS A 162 0.31 17.14 -7.20
CA HIS A 162 -0.24 18.15 -8.10
C HIS A 162 -0.81 17.57 -9.39
N ILE A 163 -0.17 16.53 -9.95
CA ILE A 163 -0.71 15.79 -11.11
C ILE A 163 -1.97 15.03 -10.69
N PHE A 164 -1.95 14.39 -9.51
CA PHE A 164 -3.06 13.58 -9.00
C PHE A 164 -4.31 14.41 -8.78
N ALA A 165 -4.16 15.63 -8.23
CA ALA A 165 -5.27 16.57 -8.06
C ALA A 165 -5.92 16.99 -9.39
N ARG A 166 -5.22 16.87 -10.52
CA ARG A 166 -5.72 17.20 -11.86
C ARG A 166 -6.29 16.00 -12.58
N ASP A 167 -5.55 14.89 -12.58
CA ASP A 167 -5.93 13.64 -13.23
C ASP A 167 -5.22 12.46 -12.54
N SER A 168 -5.99 11.70 -11.76
CA SER A 168 -5.49 10.56 -11.02
C SER A 168 -4.99 9.43 -11.92
N THR A 169 -5.53 9.28 -13.13
CA THR A 169 -5.05 8.29 -14.11
C THR A 169 -3.67 8.66 -14.64
N VAL A 170 -3.44 9.93 -14.98
CA VAL A 170 -2.12 10.40 -15.42
C VAL A 170 -1.10 10.31 -14.29
N ALA A 171 -1.46 10.70 -13.08
CA ALA A 171 -0.59 10.57 -11.91
C ALA A 171 -0.18 9.12 -11.64
N SER A 172 -1.13 8.19 -11.78
CA SER A 172 -0.90 6.75 -11.62
C SER A 172 0.13 6.22 -12.63
N VAL A 173 -0.04 6.57 -13.91
CA VAL A 173 0.91 6.17 -14.96
C VAL A 173 2.28 6.79 -14.73
N TRP A 174 2.33 8.07 -14.38
CA TRP A 174 3.58 8.78 -14.10
C TRP A 174 4.32 8.15 -12.91
N ARG A 175 3.61 7.85 -11.80
CA ARG A 175 4.18 7.20 -10.62
C ARG A 175 4.78 5.84 -10.98
N ARG A 176 4.05 5.03 -11.75
CA ARG A 176 4.52 3.72 -12.23
C ARG A 176 5.77 3.83 -13.11
N GLN A 177 5.77 4.75 -14.08
CA GLN A 177 6.95 4.99 -14.92
C GLN A 177 8.14 5.49 -14.09
N THR A 178 7.89 6.35 -13.11
CA THR A 178 8.93 6.89 -12.23
C THR A 178 9.54 5.79 -11.34
N TYR A 179 8.72 4.89 -10.75
CA TYR A 179 9.24 3.74 -9.99
C TYR A 179 9.97 2.72 -10.86
N SER A 180 9.61 2.58 -12.13
CA SER A 180 10.37 1.72 -13.05
C SER A 180 11.80 2.22 -13.30
N ALA A 181 12.03 3.52 -13.08
CA ALA A 181 13.34 4.18 -13.17
C ALA A 181 13.99 4.44 -11.79
N ALA A 182 13.38 3.95 -10.69
CA ALA A 182 13.89 4.16 -9.34
C ALA A 182 15.20 3.39 -9.08
N VAL A 183 15.96 3.86 -8.08
CA VAL A 183 17.20 3.19 -7.62
C VAL A 183 16.93 1.71 -7.34
N GLU A 184 17.84 0.82 -7.74
CA GLU A 184 17.66 -0.63 -7.54
C GLU A 184 17.69 -1.03 -6.05
N THR A 185 18.48 -0.32 -5.26
CA THR A 185 18.64 -0.54 -3.82
C THR A 185 18.71 0.79 -3.08
N CYS A 186 18.11 0.88 -1.91
CA CYS A 186 18.31 2.03 -1.03
C CYS A 186 19.62 1.86 -0.27
N THR A 187 20.41 2.93 -0.18
CA THR A 187 21.65 2.89 0.59
C THR A 187 21.35 2.87 2.10
N PRO A 188 22.29 2.38 2.94
CA PRO A 188 22.13 2.41 4.39
C PRO A 188 21.85 3.80 4.95
N GLU A 189 22.43 4.83 4.34
CA GLU A 189 22.22 6.23 4.71
C GLU A 189 20.78 6.66 4.44
N MET A 190 20.22 6.34 3.25
CA MET A 190 18.82 6.64 2.91
C MET A 190 17.86 5.98 3.91
N MET A 191 18.09 4.71 4.22
CA MET A 191 17.27 3.95 5.16
C MET A 191 17.38 4.50 6.59
N SER A 192 18.58 4.92 6.99
CA SER A 192 18.79 5.57 8.28
C SER A 192 18.05 6.91 8.36
N HIS A 193 18.01 7.68 7.27
CA HIS A 193 17.23 8.91 7.19
C HIS A 193 15.74 8.66 7.35
N VAL A 194 15.17 7.68 6.65
CA VAL A 194 13.74 7.30 6.78
C VAL A 194 13.42 6.96 8.23
N LEU A 195 14.26 6.16 8.89
CA LEU A 195 14.06 5.79 10.29
C LEU A 195 14.16 7.00 11.25
N LEU A 196 15.10 7.92 11.02
CA LEU A 196 15.26 9.11 11.84
C LEU A 196 14.11 10.11 11.67
N GLU A 197 13.48 10.12 10.50
CA GLU A 197 12.33 10.99 10.22
C GLU A 197 11.06 10.49 10.92
N HIS A 198 10.82 9.18 10.93
CA HIS A 198 9.58 8.59 11.43
C HIS A 198 9.67 7.95 12.83
N ALA A 199 10.87 7.58 13.29
CA ALA A 199 11.09 6.92 14.57
C ALA A 199 12.35 7.44 15.32
N PRO A 200 12.53 8.77 15.48
CA PRO A 200 13.77 9.34 16.00
C PRO A 200 14.13 8.87 17.42
N GLY A 201 13.14 8.75 18.31
CA GLY A 201 13.33 8.33 19.70
C GLY A 201 13.77 6.88 19.81
N LEU A 202 13.11 5.99 19.06
CA LEU A 202 13.48 4.58 19.00
C LEU A 202 14.89 4.39 18.43
N ILE A 203 15.23 5.10 17.35
CA ILE A 203 16.57 5.00 16.74
C ILE A 203 17.65 5.54 17.65
N GLY A 204 17.39 6.65 18.34
CA GLY A 204 18.31 7.19 19.35
C GLY A 204 18.63 6.18 20.45
N SER A 205 17.70 5.29 20.78
CA SER A 205 17.90 4.21 21.76
C SER A 205 18.59 2.97 21.19
N ILE A 206 18.22 2.51 20.00
CA ILE A 206 18.70 1.24 19.43
C ILE A 206 20.09 1.43 18.80
N ALA A 207 20.38 2.61 18.26
CA ALA A 207 21.64 2.94 17.59
C ALA A 207 22.27 4.23 18.17
N PRO A 208 22.65 4.24 19.45
CA PRO A 208 23.12 5.46 20.11
C PRO A 208 24.43 5.98 19.49
N GLY A 209 24.51 7.29 19.28
CA GLY A 209 25.71 7.99 18.80
C GLY A 209 25.97 7.87 17.30
N GLY A 210 24.92 7.68 16.48
CA GLY A 210 25.07 7.60 15.02
C GLY A 210 25.64 6.27 14.53
N LYS A 211 25.51 5.22 15.35
CA LYS A 211 25.83 3.85 14.92
C LYS A 211 24.89 3.43 13.79
N THR A 212 25.36 2.54 12.93
CA THR A 212 24.51 1.95 11.90
C THR A 212 23.34 1.19 12.56
N PRO A 213 22.12 1.32 12.04
CA PRO A 213 20.99 0.52 12.50
C PRO A 213 21.31 -0.99 12.45
N PRO A 214 20.70 -1.82 13.31
CA PRO A 214 20.91 -3.26 13.29
C PRO A 214 20.54 -3.89 11.94
N ASP A 215 21.25 -4.95 11.54
CA ASP A 215 21.00 -5.65 10.26
C ASP A 215 19.56 -6.15 10.12
N SER A 216 18.92 -6.56 11.23
CA SER A 216 17.51 -6.99 11.24
C SER A 216 16.55 -5.86 10.86
N LEU A 217 16.85 -4.62 11.26
CA LEU A 217 16.09 -3.44 10.90
C LEU A 217 16.33 -3.04 9.44
N MET A 218 17.58 -3.13 8.98
CA MET A 218 17.94 -2.91 7.57
C MET A 218 17.29 -3.92 6.64
N ALA A 219 17.15 -5.18 7.06
CA ALA A 219 16.46 -6.21 6.29
C ALA A 219 14.96 -5.91 6.12
N ILE A 220 14.30 -5.37 7.16
CA ILE A 220 12.90 -4.93 7.08
C ILE A 220 12.74 -3.84 6.04
N LEU A 221 13.58 -2.80 6.10
CA LEU A 221 13.47 -1.66 5.19
C LEU A 221 13.75 -2.05 3.73
N ASN A 222 14.77 -2.89 3.49
CA ASN A 222 15.02 -3.41 2.15
C ASN A 222 13.85 -4.25 1.62
N GLY A 223 13.24 -5.08 2.47
CA GLY A 223 12.02 -5.81 2.15
C GLY A 223 10.85 -4.87 1.82
N ALA A 224 10.67 -3.83 2.62
CA ALA A 224 9.64 -2.81 2.44
C ALA A 224 9.82 -1.98 1.16
N TYR A 225 11.06 -1.58 0.84
CA TYR A 225 11.37 -0.88 -0.40
C TYR A 225 11.12 -1.78 -1.63
N SER A 226 11.53 -3.04 -1.57
CA SER A 226 11.26 -4.02 -2.62
C SER A 226 9.76 -4.25 -2.81
N PHE A 227 9.01 -4.32 -1.70
CA PHE A 227 7.56 -4.42 -1.70
C PHE A 227 6.90 -3.17 -2.32
N SER A 228 7.33 -1.97 -1.93
CA SER A 228 6.87 -0.69 -2.50
C SER A 228 7.10 -0.62 -4.00
N LYS A 229 8.30 -0.99 -4.47
CA LYS A 229 8.61 -1.06 -5.91
C LYS A 229 7.75 -2.07 -6.66
N MET A 230 7.48 -3.23 -6.05
CA MET A 230 6.59 -4.24 -6.63
C MET A 230 5.15 -3.72 -6.75
N LEU A 231 4.64 -3.04 -5.73
CA LEU A 231 3.31 -2.43 -5.76
C LEU A 231 3.20 -1.35 -6.84
N HIS A 232 4.11 -0.38 -6.82
CA HIS A 232 4.03 0.80 -7.69
C HIS A 232 4.51 0.56 -9.12
N GLY A 233 5.41 -0.41 -9.33
CA GLY A 233 5.96 -0.75 -10.64
C GLY A 233 5.11 -1.71 -11.47
N SER A 234 4.06 -2.31 -10.90
CA SER A 234 3.22 -3.31 -11.58
C SER A 234 2.29 -2.68 -12.64
N LYS A 235 2.24 -3.27 -13.84
CA LYS A 235 1.37 -2.80 -14.94
C LYS A 235 -0.10 -3.11 -14.66
N ALA A 236 -0.99 -2.23 -15.10
CA ALA A 236 -2.44 -2.32 -14.92
C ALA A 236 -3.12 -3.59 -15.47
N SER A 237 -2.42 -4.41 -16.26
CA SER A 237 -2.97 -5.63 -16.88
C SER A 237 -2.82 -6.90 -16.04
N SER A 238 -2.29 -6.83 -14.81
CA SER A 238 -1.82 -8.01 -14.06
C SER A 238 -2.81 -8.62 -13.06
N GLY A 239 -4.12 -8.43 -13.25
CA GLY A 239 -5.14 -9.13 -12.49
C GLY A 239 -6.51 -8.95 -13.14
N GLY A 240 -7.17 -10.05 -13.50
CA GLY A 240 -8.55 -10.02 -13.96
C GLY A 240 -9.48 -9.51 -12.85
N GLY A 241 -9.65 -8.19 -12.79
CA GLY A 241 -10.50 -7.51 -11.80
C GLY A 241 -9.74 -6.42 -11.03
N ALA A 242 -9.86 -5.18 -11.50
CA ALA A 242 -9.33 -3.94 -10.92
C ALA A 242 -7.79 -3.89 -10.71
N ASP A 243 -7.17 -2.87 -11.30
CA ASP A 243 -5.74 -2.56 -11.16
C ASP A 243 -5.38 -2.42 -9.66
N ALA A 244 -4.48 -3.28 -9.17
CA ALA A 244 -4.05 -3.31 -7.77
C ALA A 244 -3.47 -1.96 -7.31
N PHE A 245 -2.91 -1.18 -8.25
CA PHE A 245 -2.44 0.16 -8.03
C PHE A 245 -3.56 1.13 -7.62
N TYR A 246 -4.75 1.02 -8.23
CA TYR A 246 -5.89 1.88 -7.89
C TYR A 246 -6.46 1.58 -6.50
N LYS A 247 -6.35 0.34 -6.00
CA LYS A 247 -6.79 -0.02 -4.64
C LYS A 247 -5.92 0.59 -3.54
N ALA A 248 -4.63 0.83 -3.81
CA ALA A 248 -3.70 1.36 -2.82
C ALA A 248 -3.73 2.89 -2.71
N PHE A 249 -4.11 3.60 -3.79
CA PHE A 249 -4.02 5.07 -3.86
C PHE A 249 -5.35 5.81 -4.07
N VAL A 250 -6.43 5.11 -4.41
CA VAL A 250 -7.77 5.69 -4.44
C VAL A 250 -8.50 5.20 -3.18
N PRO A 251 -8.73 6.05 -2.16
CA PRO A 251 -9.74 5.76 -1.16
C PRO A 251 -11.02 5.48 -1.92
N GLU A 252 -11.60 4.30 -1.78
CA GLU A 252 -12.79 3.89 -2.51
C GLU A 252 -13.84 5.01 -2.43
N ILE A 253 -14.00 5.78 -3.51
CA ILE A 253 -15.10 6.73 -3.63
C ILE A 253 -16.36 5.87 -3.72
N GLY A 254 -16.97 5.58 -2.57
CA GLY A 254 -18.29 4.98 -2.48
C GLY A 254 -18.47 3.71 -1.63
N SER A 255 -17.45 3.21 -0.93
CA SER A 255 -17.64 2.08 0.00
C SER A 255 -17.74 2.60 1.43
N VAL A 256 -18.97 2.70 1.92
CA VAL A 256 -19.25 2.85 3.34
C VAL A 256 -18.80 1.55 4.03
N GLY A 257 -17.55 1.52 4.48
CA GLY A 257 -16.97 0.35 5.12
C GLY A 257 -15.54 0.63 5.52
N ALA A 258 -15.37 1.10 6.74
CA ALA A 258 -14.10 1.32 7.40
C ALA A 258 -13.06 0.22 7.10
N MET A 259 -11.87 0.62 6.65
CA MET A 259 -10.65 -0.05 7.06
C MET A 259 -9.71 0.99 7.66
N SER A 260 -9.79 1.05 8.98
CA SER A 260 -8.65 1.35 9.83
C SER A 260 -7.55 0.32 9.51
N PHE A 261 -6.35 0.81 9.23
CA PHE A 261 -5.12 0.04 9.48
C PHE A 261 -4.65 0.30 10.91
#